data_AF-A0A0G1FFD4-F1
#
_entry.id   AF-A0A0G1FFD4-F1
#
_cell.length_a   1.000
_cell.length_b   1.000
_cell.length_c   1.000
_cell.angle_alpha   90.00
_cell.angle_beta   90.00
_cell.angle_gamma   90.00
#
_symmetry.space_group_name_H-M   'P 1'
#
loop_
_entity.id
_entity.type
_entity.pdbx_description
1 polymer ?
#
loop_
_entity_poly.entity_id
_entity_poly.type
_entity_poly.pdbx_seq_one_letter_code
_entity_poly.pdbx_strand_id
1 'polypeptide(L)'
;MSSHNEIPDGITRDRFLRALKRLGWNISKIGGKGSHYMATWPRTKKSITIQYDFRKDVLRRIIKAMTTISGQTWDDVRHKY
;
A
#
# COMPACT_ATOMS: atom_id res chain seq x y z
N MET A 1 9.68 -11.24 -14.98
CA MET A 1 8.61 -12.12 -14.46
C MET A 1 7.39 -11.26 -14.20
N SER A 2 6.34 -11.44 -14.99
CA SER A 2 5.24 -10.48 -15.10
C SER A 2 3.95 -11.04 -14.50
N SER A 3 3.82 -11.02 -13.18
CA SER A 3 2.55 -11.24 -12.47
C SER A 3 1.64 -10.01 -12.63
N HIS A 4 1.16 -9.77 -13.85
CA HIS A 4 0.18 -8.71 -14.13
C HIS A 4 -1.24 -9.07 -13.65
N ASN A 5 -1.50 -10.35 -13.34
CA ASN A 5 -2.85 -10.89 -13.12
C ASN A 5 -3.25 -11.20 -11.66
N GLU A 6 -2.39 -10.99 -10.66
CA GLU A 6 -2.64 -11.55 -9.31
C GLU A 6 -3.21 -10.59 -8.27
N ILE A 7 -3.35 -9.29 -8.59
CA ILE A 7 -3.99 -8.36 -7.68
C ILE A 7 -5.51 -8.50 -7.88
N PRO A 8 -6.24 -9.07 -6.90
CA PRO A 8 -7.68 -9.27 -7.02
C PRO A 8 -8.39 -7.92 -7.09
N ASP A 9 -9.48 -7.89 -7.85
CA ASP A 9 -10.40 -6.75 -7.83
C ASP A 9 -11.20 -6.71 -6.53
N GLY A 10 -11.66 -5.53 -6.14
CA GLY A 10 -12.46 -5.35 -4.92
C GLY A 10 -11.65 -5.21 -3.62
N ILE A 11 -10.34 -4.99 -3.72
CA ILE A 11 -9.53 -4.62 -2.57
C ILE A 11 -9.99 -3.26 -2.04
N THR A 12 -10.45 -3.25 -0.78
CA THR A 12 -10.78 -2.00 -0.11
C THR A 12 -9.51 -1.35 0.44
N ARG A 13 -9.44 -0.01 0.30
CA ARG A 13 -8.36 0.81 0.84
C ARG A 13 -8.11 0.52 2.33
N ASP A 14 -9.17 0.40 3.13
CA ASP A 14 -9.07 0.14 4.56
C ASP A 14 -8.34 -1.19 4.85
N ARG A 15 -8.67 -2.25 4.11
CA ARG A 15 -8.05 -3.55 4.29
C ARG A 15 -6.57 -3.53 3.88
N PHE A 16 -6.25 -2.84 2.79
CA PHE A 16 -4.87 -2.63 2.37
C PHE A 16 -4.05 -1.86 3.42
N LEU A 17 -4.59 -0.79 3.99
CA LEU A 17 -3.93 -0.01 5.04
C LEU A 17 -3.70 -0.85 6.32
N ARG A 18 -4.65 -1.71 6.69
CA ARG A 18 -4.48 -2.64 7.82
C ARG A 18 -3.33 -3.62 7.57
N ALA A 19 -3.27 -4.20 6.36
CA ALA A 19 -2.18 -5.10 5.98
C ALA A 19 -0.82 -4.39 6.01
N LEU A 20 -0.72 -3.16 5.47
CA LEU A 20 0.49 -2.35 5.56
C LEU A 20 0.92 -2.08 7.00
N LYS A 21 -0.03 -1.73 7.87
CA LYS A 21 0.25 -1.52 9.30
C LYS A 21 0.78 -2.80 9.96
N ARG A 22 0.21 -3.97 9.64
CA ARG A 22 0.70 -5.30 10.09
C ARG A 22 2.08 -5.65 9.55
N LEU A 23 2.44 -5.12 8.39
CA LEU A 23 3.76 -5.26 7.77
C LEU A 23 4.81 -4.28 8.33
N GLY A 24 4.42 -3.38 9.23
CA GLY A 24 5.32 -2.43 9.89
C GLY A 24 5.39 -1.04 9.24
N TRP A 25 4.48 -0.72 8.31
CA TRP A 25 4.36 0.64 7.79
C TRP A 25 3.65 1.56 8.78
N ASN A 26 4.17 2.77 8.93
CA ASN A 26 3.55 3.82 9.72
C ASN A 26 2.53 4.57 8.85
N ILE A 27 1.24 4.37 9.14
CA ILE A 27 0.15 5.04 8.42
C ILE A 27 -0.23 6.32 9.15
N SER A 28 -0.11 7.47 8.48
CA SER A 28 -0.60 8.76 8.96
C SER A 28 -1.78 9.25 8.11
N LYS A 29 -2.73 9.91 8.78
CA LYS A 29 -3.92 10.54 8.17
C LYS A 29 -3.77 12.07 8.06
N ILE A 30 -2.61 12.60 8.41
CA ILE A 30 -2.40 14.05 8.56
C ILE A 30 -2.25 14.66 7.16
N GLY A 31 -3.20 15.51 6.75
CA GLY A 31 -3.09 16.33 5.53
C GLY A 31 -4.30 16.35 4.59
N GLY A 32 -5.27 15.44 4.74
CA GLY A 32 -6.48 15.44 3.92
C GLY A 32 -7.71 15.20 4.79
N LYS A 33 -8.86 15.77 4.44
CA LYS A 33 -10.18 15.47 5.03
C LYS A 33 -10.61 13.99 4.80
N GLY A 34 -9.72 13.02 4.93
CA GLY A 34 -9.89 11.60 4.57
C GLY A 34 -9.54 11.24 3.12
N SER A 35 -9.09 12.22 2.32
CA SER A 35 -8.85 12.06 0.88
C SER A 35 -7.56 11.31 0.53
N HIS A 36 -6.61 11.21 1.44
CA HIS A 36 -5.38 10.43 1.26
C HIS A 36 -4.80 10.00 2.62
N TYR A 37 -4.05 8.91 2.58
CA TYR A 37 -3.22 8.43 3.69
C TYR A 37 -1.76 8.45 3.25
N MET A 38 -0.86 8.71 4.18
CA MET A 38 0.57 8.55 3.94
C MET A 38 1.05 7.29 4.66
N ALA A 39 1.72 6.40 3.95
CA ALA A 39 2.37 5.23 4.53
C ALA A 39 3.88 5.43 4.48
N THR A 40 4.54 5.46 5.64
CA THR A 40 5.98 5.69 5.77
C THR A 40 6.68 4.42 6.22
N TRP A 41 7.76 4.05 5.54
CA TRP A 41 8.61 2.94 5.94
C TRP A 41 9.63 3.42 6.97
N PRO A 42 9.62 2.90 8.22
CA PRO A 42 10.43 3.45 9.30
C PRO A 42 11.94 3.34 9.04
N ARG A 43 12.39 2.28 8.35
CA ARG A 43 13.83 2.03 8.12
C ARG A 43 14.47 3.03 7.15
N THR A 44 13.74 3.43 6.10
CA THR A 44 14.27 4.32 5.05
C THR A 44 13.70 5.73 5.12
N LYS A 45 12.72 5.97 6.00
CA LYS A 45 11.92 7.21 6.11
C LYS A 45 11.21 7.61 4.81
N LYS A 46 11.23 6.76 3.78
CA LYS A 46 10.50 7.00 2.53
C LYS A 46 9.01 6.77 2.76
N SER A 47 8.20 7.57 2.10
CA SER A 47 6.75 7.49 2.19
C SER A 47 6.10 7.28 0.84
N ILE A 48 4.91 6.69 0.86
CA ILE A 48 4.02 6.55 -0.28
C ILE A 48 2.66 7.14 0.07
N THR A 49 2.07 7.84 -0.88
CA THR A 49 0.73 8.42 -0.73
C THR A 49 -0.31 7.45 -1.27
N ILE A 50 -1.27 7.10 -0.42
CA ILE A 50 -2.40 6.23 -0.73
C ILE A 50 -3.62 7.11 -0.89
N GLN A 51 -4.04 7.32 -2.14
CA GLN A 51 -5.20 8.14 -2.48
C GLN A 51 -6.51 7.47 -2.06
N TYR A 52 -7.58 8.27 -1.94
CA TYR A 52 -8.94 7.76 -1.72
C TYR A 52 -9.42 6.86 -2.85
N ASP A 53 -9.16 7.30 -4.08
CA ASP A 53 -9.46 6.56 -5.29
C ASP A 53 -8.48 5.39 -5.43
N PHE A 54 -8.93 4.22 -4.97
CA PHE A 54 -8.12 3.01 -4.84
C PHE A 54 -8.39 2.03 -5.99
N ARG A 55 -8.29 2.53 -7.22
CA ARG A 55 -8.39 1.72 -8.45
C ARG A 55 -7.23 0.72 -8.56
N LYS A 56 -7.45 -0.36 -9.31
CA LYS A 56 -6.47 -1.43 -9.54
C LYS A 56 -5.12 -0.90 -10.07
N ASP A 57 -5.14 0.06 -10.97
CA ASP A 57 -3.90 0.63 -11.54
C ASP A 57 -3.14 1.49 -10.53
N VAL A 58 -3.87 2.22 -9.68
CA VAL A 58 -3.28 2.98 -8.57
C VAL A 58 -2.66 2.02 -7.57
N LEU A 59 -3.38 0.94 -7.21
CA LEU A 59 -2.88 -0.11 -6.33
C LEU A 59 -1.60 -0.77 -6.86
N ARG A 60 -1.55 -1.11 -8.16
CA ARG A 60 -0.34 -1.63 -8.82
C ARG A 60 0.85 -0.68 -8.66
N ARG A 61 0.63 0.62 -8.89
CA ARG A 61 1.68 1.63 -8.75
C ARG A 61 2.16 1.75 -7.30
N ILE A 62 1.25 1.69 -6.34
CA ILE A 62 1.55 1.72 -4.91
C ILE A 62 2.36 0.49 -4.50
N ILE A 63 1.96 -0.72 -4.91
CA ILE A 63 2.68 -1.96 -4.61
C ILE A 63 4.09 -1.90 -5.18
N LYS A 64 4.25 -1.48 -6.45
CA LYS A 64 5.57 -1.34 -7.06
C LYS A 64 6.47 -0.37 -6.27
N ALA A 65 5.93 0.78 -5.87
CA ALA A 65 6.66 1.74 -5.05
C ALA A 65 7.02 1.17 -3.66
N MET A 66 6.08 0.48 -3.02
CA MET A 66 6.26 -0.19 -1.74
C MET A 66 7.37 -1.24 -1.80
N THR A 67 7.38 -2.08 -2.84
CA THR A 67 8.41 -3.10 -3.06
C THR A 67 9.78 -2.46 -3.25
N THR A 68 9.88 -1.37 -4.01
CA THR A 68 11.15 -0.62 -4.15
C THR A 68 11.63 -0.02 -2.82
N ILE A 69 10.73 0.39 -1.93
CA ILE A 69 11.08 1.08 -0.67
C ILE A 69 11.40 0.10 0.47
N SER A 70 10.63 -0.97 0.59
CA SER A 70 10.64 -1.89 1.74
C SER A 70 11.13 -3.29 1.40
N GLY A 71 11.20 -3.65 0.12
CA GLY A 71 11.41 -5.03 -0.34
C GLY A 71 10.17 -5.92 -0.23
N GLN A 72 9.06 -5.43 0.35
CA GLN A 72 7.83 -6.21 0.53
C GLN A 72 7.05 -6.33 -0.78
N THR A 73 6.52 -7.51 -1.04
CA THR A 73 5.78 -7.85 -2.25
C THR A 73 4.27 -7.84 -2.02
N TRP A 74 3.50 -8.04 -3.08
CA TRP A 74 2.05 -8.22 -2.96
C TRP A 74 1.69 -9.46 -2.13
N ASP A 75 2.43 -10.56 -2.26
CA ASP A 75 2.20 -11.77 -1.46
C ASP A 75 2.35 -11.53 0.03
N ASP A 76 3.33 -10.71 0.46
CA ASP A 76 3.47 -10.30 1.86
C ASP A 76 2.22 -9.57 2.36
N VAL A 77 1.66 -8.70 1.53
CA VAL A 77 0.42 -7.97 1.85
C VAL A 77 -0.75 -8.94 1.91
N ARG A 78 -0.85 -9.87 0.94
CA ARG A 78 -1.91 -10.88 0.85
C ARG A 78 -1.90 -11.83 2.05
N HIS A 79 -0.73 -12.22 2.54
CA HIS A 79 -0.62 -13.04 3.76
C HIS A 79 -1.03 -12.31 5.05
N LYS A 80 -1.13 -10.97 5.00
CA LYS A 80 -1.58 -10.13 6.11
C LYS A 80 -3.00 -9.58 5.95
N TYR A 81 -3.75 -10.02 4.92
CA TYR A 81 -5.20 -9.81 4.83
C TYR A 81 -5.89 -10.46 6.04
#